data_AF-A0A7S1D9Y2-F1
#
_entry.id   AF-A0A7S1D9Y2-F1
#
_cell.length_a   1.000
_cell.length_b   1.000
_cell.length_c   1.000
_cell.angle_alpha   90.00
_cell.angle_beta   90.00
_cell.angle_gamma   90.00
#
_symmetry.space_group_name_H-M   'P 1'
#
loop_
_entity.id
_entity.type
_entity.pdbx_description
1 polymer ?
#
loop_
_entity_poly.entity_id
_entity_poly.type
_entity_poly.pdbx_seq_one_letter_code
_entity_poly.pdbx_strand_id
1 'polypeptide(L)'
;DINGVDFMRDGVTFGTGSEDGTARIFDMRAHNEIAKFGKVTEGEGLTSVSFSRSGRILFGGHADSNVLAWDVLSDKASPTFTLNQAHEQHVSCLGVNPAGDALCTGSWDGLLKIWA
;
A
#
# COMPACT_ATOMS: atom_id res chain seq x y z
N ASP A 1 -10.74 5.46 -9.49
CA ASP A 1 -9.56 6.33 -9.71
C ASP A 1 -8.25 5.74 -9.21
N ILE A 2 -7.11 6.31 -9.63
CA ILE A 2 -5.80 6.03 -9.03
C ILE A 2 -5.56 7.09 -7.96
N ASN A 3 -5.51 6.66 -6.70
CA ASN A 3 -5.47 7.57 -5.56
C ASN A 3 -4.06 7.71 -4.97
N GLY A 4 -3.23 6.67 -5.14
CA GLY A 4 -1.87 6.64 -4.61
C GLY A 4 -0.85 6.18 -5.63
N VAL A 5 0.36 6.71 -5.52
CA VAL A 5 1.54 6.26 -6.26
C VAL A 5 2.77 6.39 -5.37
N ASP A 6 3.66 5.41 -5.40
CA ASP A 6 4.95 5.48 -4.73
C ASP A 6 6.03 4.76 -5.54
N PHE A 7 7.26 5.29 -5.52
CA PHE A 7 8.40 4.68 -6.20
C PHE A 7 9.12 3.74 -5.26
N MET A 8 9.48 2.57 -5.77
CA MET A 8 10.48 1.74 -5.11
C MET A 8 11.85 2.44 -5.21
N ARG A 9 12.74 2.13 -4.27
CA ARG A 9 14.07 2.75 -4.19
C ARG A 9 14.99 2.47 -5.38
N ASP A 10 14.66 1.49 -6.21
CA ASP A 10 15.41 1.19 -7.43
C ASP A 10 15.25 2.27 -8.51
N GLY A 11 14.27 3.17 -8.34
CA GLY A 11 13.99 4.29 -9.23
C GLY A 11 13.40 3.86 -10.58
N VAL A 12 13.05 2.59 -10.76
CA VAL A 12 12.52 2.06 -12.02
C VAL A 12 11.18 1.34 -11.85
N THR A 13 10.87 0.94 -10.63
CA THR A 13 9.61 0.30 -10.28
C THR A 13 8.76 1.24 -9.43
N PHE A 14 7.46 1.26 -9.68
CA PHE A 14 6.51 2.02 -8.87
C PHE A 14 5.23 1.23 -8.66
N GLY A 15 4.54 1.57 -7.59
CA GLY A 15 3.30 0.95 -7.15
C GLY A 15 2.18 1.98 -7.23
N THR A 16 0.97 1.53 -7.54
CA THR A 16 -0.23 2.37 -7.51
C THR A 16 -1.30 1.75 -6.63
N GLY A 17 -2.08 2.61 -5.98
CA GLY A 17 -3.29 2.23 -5.24
C GLY A 17 -4.51 2.78 -5.95
N SER A 18 -5.50 1.92 -6.18
CA SER A 18 -6.70 2.22 -6.96
C SER A 18 -7.97 2.02 -6.14
N GLU A 19 -8.99 2.78 -6.52
CA GLU A 19 -10.35 2.67 -5.98
C GLU A 19 -11.01 1.31 -6.28
N ASP A 20 -10.53 0.58 -7.30
CA ASP A 20 -10.93 -0.81 -7.57
C ASP A 20 -10.43 -1.81 -6.49
N GLY A 21 -9.83 -1.31 -5.40
CA GLY A 21 -9.30 -2.09 -4.30
C GLY A 21 -8.01 -2.83 -4.65
N THR A 22 -7.38 -2.50 -5.78
CA THR A 22 -6.15 -3.14 -6.24
C THR A 22 -4.93 -2.25 -6.06
N ALA A 23 -3.84 -2.89 -5.64
CA ALA A 23 -2.50 -2.35 -5.69
C ALA A 23 -1.78 -2.98 -6.89
N ARG A 24 -1.16 -2.18 -7.74
CA ARG A 24 -0.46 -2.68 -8.95
C ARG A 24 0.97 -2.21 -8.94
N ILE A 25 1.87 -3.01 -9.50
CA ILE A 25 3.28 -2.66 -9.67
C ILE A 25 3.61 -2.62 -11.15
N PHE A 26 4.35 -1.58 -11.52
CA PHE A 26 4.81 -1.32 -12.87
C PHE A 26 6.33 -1.24 -12.90
N ASP A 27 6.91 -1.74 -13.98
CA ASP A 27 8.33 -1.56 -14.29
C ASP A 27 8.47 -0.66 -15.51
N MET A 28 9.17 0.47 -15.34
CA MET A 28 9.37 1.45 -16.40
C MET A 28 10.24 0.93 -17.56
N ARG A 29 11.11 -0.04 -17.31
CA ARG A 29 11.94 -0.68 -18.35
C ARG A 29 11.13 -1.68 -19.17
N ALA A 30 10.20 -2.37 -18.53
CA ALA A 30 9.29 -3.31 -19.20
C ALA A 30 8.11 -2.60 -19.88
N HIS A 31 7.84 -1.34 -19.51
CA HIS A 31 6.66 -0.58 -19.93
C HIS A 31 5.35 -1.32 -19.69
N ASN A 32 5.27 -2.07 -18.59
CA ASN A 32 4.13 -2.93 -18.31
C ASN A 32 3.85 -3.08 -16.82
N GLU A 33 2.61 -3.50 -16.50
CA GLU A 33 2.23 -4.02 -15.19
C GLU A 33 2.96 -5.36 -14.98
N ILE A 34 3.69 -5.49 -13.87
CA ILE A 34 4.44 -6.70 -13.52
C ILE A 34 3.82 -7.49 -12.36
N ALA A 35 2.96 -6.84 -11.56
CA ALA A 35 2.20 -7.49 -10.52
C ALA A 35 0.89 -6.76 -10.22
N LYS A 36 -0.11 -7.52 -9.80
CA LYS A 36 -1.40 -7.01 -9.34
C LYS A 36 -1.82 -7.72 -8.07
N PHE A 37 -2.03 -6.92 -7.04
CA PHE A 37 -2.49 -7.32 -5.73
C PHE A 37 -3.89 -6.79 -5.52
N GLY A 38 -4.77 -7.61 -4.95
CA GLY A 38 -6.17 -7.27 -4.74
C GLY A 38 -6.58 -7.45 -3.30
N LYS A 39 -7.74 -6.90 -2.96
CA LYS A 39 -8.39 -7.15 -1.68
C LYS A 39 -9.38 -8.32 -1.72
N VAL A 40 -9.62 -8.80 -0.50
CA VAL A 40 -10.53 -9.81 0.04
C VAL A 40 -11.97 -9.29 0.27
N THR A 41 -12.25 -7.98 0.15
CA THR A 41 -13.55 -7.37 0.54
C THR A 41 -14.04 -6.39 -0.54
N GLU A 42 -15.29 -6.56 -1.00
CA GLU A 42 -15.90 -5.72 -2.03
C GLU A 42 -16.27 -4.32 -1.51
N GLY A 43 -16.11 -3.30 -2.37
CA GLY A 43 -16.80 -2.01 -2.23
C GLY A 43 -15.95 -0.83 -1.77
N GLU A 44 -14.70 -1.04 -1.36
CA GLU A 44 -13.86 0.05 -0.86
C GLU A 44 -12.44 0.00 -1.42
N GLY A 45 -11.88 1.19 -1.68
CA GLY A 45 -10.69 1.39 -2.48
C GLY A 45 -9.40 1.63 -1.67
N LEU A 46 -8.26 1.52 -2.35
CA LEU A 46 -7.00 2.01 -1.83
C LEU A 46 -6.90 3.51 -2.05
N THR A 47 -6.54 4.23 -1.00
CA THR A 47 -6.40 5.69 -0.97
C THR A 47 -4.94 6.12 -1.11
N SER A 48 -4.01 5.26 -0.70
CA SER A 48 -2.58 5.53 -0.66
C SER A 48 -1.78 4.23 -0.72
N VAL A 49 -0.53 4.31 -1.18
CA VAL A 49 0.42 3.20 -1.18
C VAL A 49 1.79 3.67 -0.70
N SER A 50 2.57 2.77 -0.11
CA SER A 50 3.98 3.03 0.18
C SER A 50 4.81 1.75 0.18
N PHE A 51 6.02 1.80 -0.38
CA PHE A 51 6.95 0.66 -0.32
C PHE A 51 7.73 0.63 0.99
N SER A 52 7.98 -0.58 1.48
CA SER A 52 9.03 -0.79 2.49
C SER A 52 10.38 -0.37 1.97
N ARG A 53 11.30 -0.05 2.88
CA ARG A 53 12.67 0.35 2.53
C ARG A 53 13.41 -0.72 1.73
N SER A 54 13.07 -1.99 1.94
CA SER A 54 13.62 -3.14 1.20
C SER A 54 12.96 -3.35 -0.16
N GLY A 55 11.81 -2.71 -0.45
CA GLY A 55 11.01 -2.94 -1.66
C GLY A 55 10.20 -4.23 -1.64
N ARG A 56 10.37 -5.07 -0.62
CA ARG A 56 9.70 -6.38 -0.55
C ARG A 56 8.23 -6.26 -0.17
N ILE A 57 7.86 -5.28 0.65
CA ILE A 57 6.49 -5.11 1.11
C ILE A 57 5.90 -3.86 0.47
N LEU A 58 4.73 -3.99 -0.13
CA LEU A 58 3.90 -2.87 -0.53
C LEU A 58 2.78 -2.70 0.49
N PHE A 59 2.67 -1.52 1.08
CA PHE A 59 1.57 -1.14 1.96
C PHE A 59 0.49 -0.40 1.18
N GLY A 60 -0.77 -0.66 1.49
CA GLY A 60 -1.92 0.05 0.94
C GLY A 60 -2.83 0.54 2.05
N GLY A 61 -3.07 1.86 2.08
CA GLY A 61 -4.04 2.48 2.95
C GLY A 61 -5.43 2.28 2.34
N HIS A 62 -6.36 1.81 3.15
CA HIS A 62 -7.68 1.45 2.67
C HIS A 62 -8.76 2.36 3.26
N ALA A 63 -9.83 2.59 2.50
CA ALA A 63 -10.97 3.37 2.97
C ALA A 63 -11.60 2.76 4.24
N ASP A 64 -11.66 1.43 4.37
CA ASP A 64 -12.29 0.75 5.51
C ASP A 64 -11.49 0.80 6.81
N SER A 65 -10.62 1.80 6.98
CA SER A 65 -9.73 2.02 8.11
C SER A 65 -8.62 0.99 8.33
N ASN A 66 -8.49 0.02 7.41
CA ASN A 66 -7.42 -0.98 7.47
C ASN A 66 -6.17 -0.53 6.70
N VAL A 67 -5.04 -1.16 7.03
CA VAL A 67 -3.82 -1.10 6.22
C VAL A 67 -3.50 -2.50 5.75
N LEU A 68 -3.36 -2.67 4.44
CA LEU A 68 -3.03 -3.93 3.80
C LEU A 68 -1.54 -3.97 3.47
N ALA A 69 -0.93 -5.15 3.55
CA ALA A 69 0.45 -5.36 3.17
C ALA A 69 0.59 -6.58 2.27
N TRP A 70 1.28 -6.42 1.14
CA TRP A 70 1.56 -7.49 0.19
C TRP A 70 3.07 -7.72 0.09
N ASP A 71 3.47 -8.99 0.12
CA ASP A 71 4.84 -9.38 -0.26
C ASP A 71 4.94 -9.41 -1.79
N VAL A 72 5.76 -8.54 -2.35
CA VAL A 72 5.94 -8.37 -3.79
C VAL A 72 6.56 -9.62 -4.44
N LEU A 73 7.27 -10.44 -3.66
CA LEU A 73 7.88 -11.68 -4.14
C LEU A 73 6.94 -12.89 -4.00
N SER A 74 5.79 -12.71 -3.35
CA SER A 74 4.78 -13.76 -3.22
C SER A 74 3.94 -13.85 -4.49
N ASP A 75 3.59 -15.08 -4.88
CA ASP A 75 2.66 -15.36 -5.98
C ASP A 75 1.18 -15.11 -5.60
N LYS A 76 0.91 -14.89 -4.32
CA LYS A 76 -0.43 -14.62 -3.79
C LYS A 76 -0.87 -13.19 -4.09
N ALA A 77 -2.02 -13.07 -4.75
CA ALA A 77 -2.68 -11.78 -4.98
C ALA A 77 -3.31 -11.18 -3.70
N SER A 78 -3.56 -11.99 -2.67
CA SER A 78 -4.16 -11.56 -1.40
C SER A 78 -3.13 -10.89 -0.48
N PRO A 79 -3.56 -9.99 0.43
CA PRO A 79 -2.68 -9.43 1.44
C PRO A 79 -1.98 -10.52 2.24
N THR A 80 -0.68 -10.36 2.47
CA THR A 80 0.12 -11.23 3.35
C THR A 80 -0.16 -10.89 4.82
N PHE A 81 -0.43 -9.62 5.10
CA PHE A 81 -0.80 -9.13 6.41
C PHE A 81 -1.83 -8.01 6.28
N THR A 82 -2.74 -7.95 7.26
CA THR A 82 -3.71 -6.86 7.38
C THR A 82 -3.65 -6.32 8.80
N LEU A 83 -3.43 -5.02 8.90
CA LEU A 83 -3.63 -4.28 10.13
C LEU A 83 -5.10 -3.88 10.21
N ASN A 84 -5.87 -4.70 10.92
CA ASN A 84 -7.31 -4.49 11.09
C ASN A 84 -7.56 -3.32 12.04
N GLN A 85 -8.51 -2.45 11.69
CA GLN A 85 -8.92 -1.29 12.49
C GLN A 85 -7.70 -0.44 12.89
N ALA A 86 -6.80 -0.21 11.92
CA ALA A 86 -5.63 0.63 12.13
C ALA A 86 -6.07 2.03 12.58
N HIS A 87 -7.19 2.52 12.06
CA HIS A 87 -7.80 3.81 12.36
C HIS A 87 -9.31 3.68 12.60
N GLU A 88 -9.97 4.77 12.98
CA GLU A 88 -11.44 4.83 13.09
C GLU A 88 -12.11 5.33 11.81
N GLN A 89 -11.32 5.85 10.87
CA GLN A 89 -11.75 6.41 9.58
C GLN A 89 -10.77 6.05 8.47
N HIS A 90 -11.08 6.45 7.24
CA HIS A 90 -10.27 6.25 6.04
C HIS A 90 -8.78 6.57 6.28
N VAL A 91 -7.90 5.61 6.03
CA VAL A 91 -6.46 5.88 5.98
C VAL A 91 -6.23 6.75 4.74
N SER A 92 -5.56 7.89 4.89
CA SER A 92 -5.38 8.87 3.81
C SER A 92 -3.95 8.93 3.29
N CYS A 93 -2.98 8.59 4.12
CA CYS A 93 -1.58 8.56 3.74
C CYS A 93 -0.79 7.51 4.51
N LEU A 94 0.28 7.05 3.88
CA LEU A 94 1.25 6.11 4.42
C LEU A 94 2.65 6.66 4.21
N GLY A 95 3.58 6.29 5.09
CA GLY A 95 5.00 6.56 4.88
C GLY A 95 5.89 5.64 5.69
N VAL A 96 6.86 5.00 5.04
CA VAL A 96 7.88 4.21 5.70
C VAL A 96 9.09 5.09 6.00
N ASN A 97 9.62 4.99 7.22
CA ASN A 97 10.76 5.81 7.60
C ASN A 97 12.05 5.39 6.83
N PRO A 98 13.09 6.24 6.81
CA PRO A 98 14.33 5.93 6.08
C PRO A 98 15.09 4.70 6.59
N ALA A 99 14.94 4.34 7.87
CA ALA A 99 15.51 3.14 8.46
C ALA A 99 14.77 1.86 8.02
N GLY A 100 13.49 1.97 7.66
CA GLY A 100 12.65 0.85 7.21
C GLY A 100 12.05 0.01 8.32
N ASP A 101 12.14 0.47 9.57
CA ASP A 101 11.67 -0.20 10.78
C ASP A 101 10.38 0.41 11.33
N ALA A 102 9.85 1.47 10.73
CA ALA A 102 8.57 2.04 11.13
C ALA A 102 7.70 2.45 9.94
N LEU A 103 6.40 2.14 10.03
CA LEU A 103 5.34 2.64 9.15
C LEU A 103 4.54 3.71 9.89
N CYS A 104 4.35 4.84 9.24
CA CYS A 104 3.49 5.92 9.67
C CYS A 104 2.18 5.87 8.86
N THR A 105 1.04 5.93 9.54
CA THR A 105 -0.30 5.96 8.93
C THR A 105 -1.04 7.21 9.38
N GLY A 106 -1.59 7.96 8.43
CA GLY A 106 -2.48 9.10 8.70
C GLY A 106 -3.90 8.80 8.26
N SER A 107 -4.90 9.31 8.99
CA SER A 107 -6.31 9.05 8.71
C SER A 107 -7.17 10.30 8.89
N TRP A 108 -8.38 10.24 8.34
CA TRP A 108 -9.42 11.25 8.53
C TRP A 108 -10.00 11.27 9.94
N ASP A 109 -9.60 10.35 10.82
CA ASP A 109 -9.88 10.42 12.26
C ASP A 109 -9.09 11.54 12.97
N GLY A 110 -8.22 12.24 12.24
CA GLY A 110 -7.39 13.33 12.75
C GLY A 110 -6.13 12.84 13.47
N LEU A 111 -5.86 11.53 13.44
CA LEU A 111 -4.70 10.93 14.08
C LEU A 111 -3.67 10.45 13.07
N LEU A 112 -2.43 10.46 13.54
CA LEU A 112 -1.30 9.79 12.92
C LEU A 112 -0.84 8.70 13.90
N LYS A 113 -0.63 7.49 13.39
CA LYS A 113 -0.16 6.33 14.17
C LYS A 113 1.16 5.81 13.59
N ILE A 114 2.00 5.26 14.47
CA ILE A 114 3.30 4.70 14.13
C ILE A 114 3.29 3.22 14.52
N TRP A 115 3.76 2.37 13.61
CA TRP A 115 3.83 0.93 13.74
C TRP A 115 5.27 0.48 13.51
N ALA A 116 5.82 -0.36 14.40
CA ALA A 116 7.19 -0.87 14.34
C ALA A 116 7.22 -2.38 14.62
#